data_AF-A0A9P9XEK6-F1
#
_entry.id   AF-A0A9P9XEK6-F1
#
_cell.length_a   1.000
_cell.length_b   1.000
_cell.length_c   1.000
_cell.angle_alpha   90.00
_cell.angle_beta   90.00
_cell.angle_gamma   90.00
#
_symmetry.space_group_name_H-M   'P 1'
#
loop_
_entity.id
_entity.type
_entity.pdbx_description
1 polymer ?
#
loop_
_entity_poly.entity_id
_entity_poly.type
_entity_poly.pdbx_seq_one_letter_code
_entity_poly.pdbx_strand_id
1 'polypeptide(L)'
;MALFRAALLPLALLPAVLAAPAPVDPAHPMITPPPTRVKREPSLTDDIDSYVHSILGDASSWVASGIPAFFQGFPTGTAVLSSLGISDGDLDAKPTQILNLPAYGNWTDEGWNVRIHGNVFKQPNISQSKVDDLANVFLIDVDIKDLPADQQAQARNVTESIFVVQQDDQNVTMNFVNDVSVRPGASGGAVNARGGAQSINLPYLTTAEGDFDAFVKLRNTTGSTGGHMLPGNATSSIQTLNMYANGTLTGNATAYLVPPTGFTIISDIDDILRVTKIYEPKEGLLNSFARPFTQWENMPQIYANWSASIPDFHFHYLTTTPEQVTRNYMEFIYKTYPLGSFDTRPLNFSDVSATLSIRRFLLDKIFQTFPQRKFVLVADTTNSDVMKAYPALYKDYPGQVQCIFLRNTSATDSGNKFPYNTEGFKDIPQNNYMFFRVPDDLTNLDIVNGQCYNATIPQNVTFKTQGLPFGLGNAAGSLAPPSTWAVAVVMFGMSLAALL
;
A
#
# COMPACT_ATOMS: atom_id res chain seq x y z
N MET A 1 -73.56 50.22 -1.56
CA MET A 1 -73.23 49.45 -2.77
C MET A 1 -72.39 48.27 -2.31
N ALA A 2 -73.02 47.11 -2.06
CA ALA A 2 -73.01 45.94 -2.96
C ALA A 2 -71.68 45.15 -2.82
N LEU A 3 -71.58 43.84 -2.58
CA LEU A 3 -72.47 42.68 -2.70
C LEU A 3 -71.88 41.49 -1.89
N PHE A 4 -72.77 40.74 -1.23
CA PHE A 4 -72.88 39.27 -1.13
C PHE A 4 -71.72 38.31 -0.72
N ARG A 5 -71.98 37.63 0.41
CA ARG A 5 -71.93 36.16 0.73
C ARG A 5 -70.65 35.35 0.48
N ALA A 6 -70.18 34.64 1.53
CA ALA A 6 -70.47 33.20 1.75
C ALA A 6 -69.80 32.68 3.05
N ALA A 7 -70.48 31.74 3.72
CA ALA A 7 -70.04 31.05 4.93
C ALA A 7 -69.07 29.90 4.63
N LEU A 8 -68.22 29.50 5.59
CA LEU A 8 -67.71 28.12 5.75
C LEU A 8 -67.03 27.92 7.13
N LEU A 9 -67.17 26.70 7.65
CA LEU A 9 -66.95 26.19 9.01
C LEU A 9 -65.53 26.34 9.60
N PRO A 10 -65.37 26.27 10.95
CA PRO A 10 -64.07 26.10 11.59
C PRO A 10 -63.62 24.63 11.48
N LEU A 11 -62.50 24.39 10.81
CA LEU A 11 -61.86 23.08 10.71
C LEU A 11 -61.10 22.77 12.01
N ALA A 12 -61.40 21.60 12.60
CA ALA A 12 -60.77 21.07 13.79
C ALA A 12 -59.26 20.81 13.57
N LEU A 13 -58.44 21.26 14.50
CA LEU A 13 -57.01 20.94 14.61
C LEU A 13 -56.85 19.52 15.17
N LEU A 14 -56.43 18.59 14.31
CA LEU A 14 -55.89 17.28 14.71
C LEU A 14 -54.39 17.43 15.03
N PRO A 15 -53.88 16.87 16.15
CA PRO A 15 -52.45 16.83 16.42
C PRO A 15 -51.81 15.75 15.53
N ALA A 16 -50.84 16.15 14.72
CA ALA A 16 -49.98 15.22 13.99
C ALA A 16 -49.04 14.53 14.98
N VAL A 17 -49.24 13.23 15.18
CA VAL A 17 -48.32 12.34 15.90
C VAL A 17 -47.08 12.17 15.01
N LEU A 18 -45.96 12.80 15.42
CA LEU A 18 -44.64 12.51 14.86
C LEU A 18 -44.22 11.11 15.31
N ALA A 19 -44.20 10.17 14.38
CA ALA A 19 -43.60 8.85 14.61
C ALA A 19 -42.09 9.03 14.81
N ALA A 20 -41.58 8.59 15.97
CA ALA A 20 -40.15 8.49 16.20
C ALA A 20 -39.54 7.41 15.27
N PRO A 21 -38.33 7.63 14.72
CA PRO A 21 -37.66 6.60 13.94
C PRO A 21 -37.31 5.40 14.84
N ALA A 22 -37.55 4.20 14.32
CA ALA A 22 -37.20 2.95 14.99
C ALA A 22 -35.66 2.86 15.19
N PRO A 23 -35.19 2.23 16.28
CA PRO A 23 -33.76 2.02 16.49
C PRO A 23 -33.20 1.14 15.38
N VAL A 24 -32.09 1.58 14.79
CA VAL A 24 -31.31 0.82 13.81
C VAL A 24 -30.53 -0.24 14.56
N ASP A 25 -30.78 -1.51 14.26
CA ASP A 25 -30.03 -2.64 14.83
C ASP A 25 -28.54 -2.51 14.45
N PRO A 26 -27.60 -2.64 15.41
CA PRO A 26 -26.18 -2.70 15.08
C PRO A 26 -25.92 -3.93 14.21
N ALA A 27 -25.20 -3.74 13.09
CA ALA A 27 -24.88 -4.79 12.15
C ALA A 27 -24.27 -6.01 12.87
N HIS A 28 -24.96 -7.15 12.84
CA HIS A 28 -24.45 -8.40 13.37
C HIS A 28 -23.23 -8.85 12.55
N PRO A 29 -22.12 -9.27 13.18
CA PRO A 29 -20.99 -9.82 12.46
C PRO A 29 -21.40 -11.10 11.73
N MET A 30 -21.05 -11.21 10.44
CA MET A 30 -21.25 -12.43 9.66
C MET A 30 -20.49 -13.59 10.31
N ILE A 31 -21.22 -14.55 10.88
CA ILE A 31 -20.67 -15.82 11.32
C ILE A 31 -20.49 -16.71 10.09
N THR A 32 -19.28 -16.81 9.56
CA THR A 32 -18.94 -17.79 8.51
C THR A 32 -18.66 -19.17 9.13
N PRO A 33 -19.31 -20.24 8.65
CA PRO A 33 -19.02 -21.61 9.08
C PRO A 33 -17.56 -22.00 8.77
N PRO A 34 -16.98 -22.99 9.47
CA PRO A 34 -15.60 -23.43 9.23
C PRO A 34 -15.44 -23.85 7.76
N PRO A 35 -14.44 -23.30 7.04
CA PRO A 35 -14.31 -23.52 5.61
C PRO A 35 -13.92 -24.98 5.32
N THR A 36 -14.68 -25.62 4.44
CA THR A 36 -14.20 -26.74 3.63
C THR A 36 -13.13 -26.19 2.68
N ARG A 37 -12.11 -26.97 2.32
CA ARG A 37 -11.11 -26.51 1.34
C ARG A 37 -11.80 -26.37 -0.02
N VAL A 38 -12.06 -25.14 -0.44
CA VAL A 38 -12.66 -24.81 -1.75
C VAL A 38 -11.61 -24.07 -2.57
N LYS A 39 -11.59 -24.32 -3.88
CA LYS A 39 -10.76 -23.57 -4.83
C LYS A 39 -11.28 -22.13 -4.90
N ARG A 40 -10.38 -21.14 -4.80
CA ARG A 40 -10.76 -19.72 -4.93
C ARG A 40 -11.21 -19.47 -6.37
N GLU A 41 -12.32 -18.76 -6.54
CA GLU A 41 -12.89 -18.45 -7.86
C GLU A 41 -11.83 -17.80 -8.78
N PRO A 42 -11.82 -18.12 -10.10
CA PRO A 42 -10.84 -17.60 -11.05
C PRO A 42 -10.91 -16.07 -11.17
N SER A 43 -9.74 -15.44 -11.35
CA SER A 43 -9.59 -14.01 -11.70
C SER A 43 -10.00 -13.76 -13.15
N LEU A 44 -10.50 -12.54 -13.42
CA LEU A 44 -10.71 -12.02 -14.78
C LEU A 44 -9.34 -11.59 -15.35
N THR A 45 -8.51 -12.54 -15.77
CA THR A 45 -7.17 -12.25 -16.34
C THR A 45 -7.19 -12.03 -17.85
N ASP A 46 -8.28 -12.34 -18.54
CA ASP A 46 -8.29 -12.35 -20.01
C ASP A 46 -8.64 -11.00 -20.67
N ASP A 47 -9.09 -9.99 -19.91
CA ASP A 47 -9.49 -8.67 -20.45
C ASP A 47 -8.38 -7.58 -20.36
N ILE A 48 -7.20 -7.92 -19.82
CA ILE A 48 -6.09 -6.96 -19.60
C ILE A 48 -5.11 -6.89 -20.79
N ASP A 49 -5.22 -7.80 -21.76
CA ASP A 49 -4.33 -7.86 -22.94
C ASP A 49 -4.36 -6.59 -23.81
N SER A 50 -5.40 -5.74 -23.69
CA SER A 50 -5.49 -4.50 -24.45
C SER A 50 -4.71 -3.31 -23.86
N TYR A 51 -4.19 -3.40 -22.63
CA TYR A 51 -3.52 -2.28 -21.95
C TYR A 51 -1.98 -2.34 -21.96
N VAL A 52 -1.40 -3.45 -22.45
CA VAL A 52 0.03 -3.77 -22.28
C VAL A 52 0.92 -3.28 -23.44
N HIS A 53 0.37 -2.71 -24.51
CA HIS A 53 1.18 -2.17 -25.61
C HIS A 53 1.60 -0.71 -25.39
N SER A 54 2.54 -0.47 -24.47
CA SER A 54 3.36 0.75 -24.43
C SER A 54 4.51 0.62 -23.41
N ILE A 55 5.60 -0.06 -23.77
CA ILE A 55 6.83 -0.12 -22.94
C ILE A 55 7.72 1.12 -23.15
N LEU A 56 7.23 2.17 -23.80
CA LEU A 56 8.00 3.40 -24.01
C LEU A 56 7.18 4.66 -23.66
N GLY A 57 7.40 5.15 -22.44
CA GLY A 57 7.41 6.58 -22.16
C GLY A 57 6.08 7.34 -22.10
N ASP A 58 4.96 6.68 -21.80
CA ASP A 58 3.71 7.43 -21.60
C ASP A 58 3.45 7.75 -20.13
N ALA A 59 3.60 9.03 -19.76
CA ALA A 59 3.22 9.53 -18.44
C ALA A 59 1.70 9.34 -18.17
N SER A 60 0.88 9.15 -19.21
CA SER A 60 -0.57 9.01 -19.08
C SER A 60 -1.01 7.71 -18.37
N SER A 61 -0.34 6.58 -18.63
CA SER A 61 -0.68 5.28 -18.02
C SER A 61 -0.33 5.24 -16.53
N TRP A 62 0.71 5.97 -16.12
CA TRP A 62 1.10 6.13 -14.72
C TRP A 62 0.13 7.06 -13.95
N VAL A 63 -0.30 8.18 -14.54
CA VAL A 63 -1.30 9.08 -13.92
C VAL A 63 -2.64 8.36 -13.72
N ALA A 64 -2.96 7.40 -14.59
CA ALA A 64 -4.16 6.57 -14.49
C ALA A 64 -4.03 5.47 -13.42
N SER A 65 -2.93 4.71 -13.44
CA SER A 65 -2.76 3.52 -12.59
C SER A 65 -2.16 3.79 -11.21
N GLY A 66 -1.42 4.90 -11.04
CA GLY A 66 -0.62 5.17 -9.84
C GLY A 66 0.64 4.30 -9.71
N ILE A 67 0.97 3.49 -10.71
CA ILE A 67 2.08 2.53 -10.67
C ILE A 67 3.12 2.90 -11.73
N PRO A 68 4.39 3.17 -11.37
CA PRO A 68 5.42 3.50 -12.36
C PRO A 68 5.45 2.50 -13.50
N ALA A 69 5.51 2.98 -14.75
CA ALA A 69 5.37 2.14 -15.95
C ALA A 69 6.33 0.94 -15.97
N PHE A 70 7.53 1.08 -15.39
CA PHE A 70 8.53 0.03 -15.31
C PHE A 70 8.23 -1.09 -14.29
N PHE A 71 7.21 -0.92 -13.44
CA PHE A 71 6.68 -1.98 -12.57
C PHE A 71 5.41 -2.64 -13.16
N GLN A 72 5.05 -2.29 -14.40
CA GLN A 72 3.92 -2.89 -15.11
C GLN A 72 4.40 -4.02 -16.04
N GLY A 73 3.55 -5.02 -16.25
CA GLY A 73 3.80 -6.09 -17.23
C GLY A 73 4.89 -7.10 -16.85
N PHE A 74 5.18 -7.29 -15.56
CA PHE A 74 6.05 -8.38 -15.15
C PHE A 74 5.45 -9.74 -15.53
N PRO A 75 6.23 -10.66 -16.10
CA PRO A 75 5.72 -11.96 -16.51
C PRO A 75 5.27 -12.76 -15.29
N THR A 76 4.21 -13.54 -15.46
CA THR A 76 3.69 -14.48 -14.45
C THR A 76 3.45 -15.86 -15.07
N GLY A 77 3.48 -16.90 -14.25
CA GLY A 77 3.20 -18.27 -14.66
C GLY A 77 4.02 -18.74 -15.86
N THR A 78 3.35 -19.23 -16.89
CA THR A 78 3.98 -19.77 -18.11
C THR A 78 4.65 -18.70 -18.98
N ALA A 79 4.30 -17.42 -18.82
CA ALA A 79 4.98 -16.33 -19.53
C ALA A 79 6.44 -16.18 -19.09
N VAL A 80 6.75 -16.48 -17.82
CA VAL A 80 8.13 -16.50 -17.29
C VAL A 80 8.92 -17.58 -18.01
N LEU A 81 8.39 -18.81 -18.08
CA LEU A 81 9.03 -19.94 -18.77
C LEU A 81 9.28 -19.63 -20.25
N SER A 82 8.28 -19.07 -20.92
CA SER A 82 8.38 -18.66 -22.33
C SER A 82 9.48 -17.61 -22.55
N SER A 83 9.58 -16.61 -21.66
CA SER A 83 10.60 -15.56 -21.72
C SER A 83 12.03 -16.07 -21.47
N LEU A 84 12.15 -17.18 -20.73
CA LEU A 84 13.42 -17.82 -20.39
C LEU A 84 13.80 -18.94 -21.36
N GLY A 85 12.88 -19.40 -22.22
CA GLY A 85 13.09 -20.56 -23.10
C GLY A 85 13.26 -21.87 -22.32
N ILE A 86 12.65 -21.96 -21.14
CA ILE A 86 12.74 -23.12 -20.24
C ILE A 86 11.49 -24.00 -20.43
N SER A 87 11.68 -25.32 -20.45
CA SER A 87 10.58 -26.28 -20.53
C SER A 87 9.97 -26.56 -19.15
N ASP A 88 8.67 -26.84 -19.08
CA ASP A 88 7.93 -26.99 -17.81
C ASP A 88 8.56 -28.02 -16.84
N GLY A 89 9.13 -29.11 -17.38
CA GLY A 89 9.74 -30.18 -16.58
C GLY A 89 11.00 -29.79 -15.81
N ASP A 90 11.67 -28.70 -16.18
CA ASP A 90 12.89 -28.23 -15.50
C ASP A 90 12.58 -27.60 -14.11
N LEU A 91 11.31 -27.25 -13.85
CA LEU A 91 10.86 -26.70 -12.57
C LEU A 91 10.43 -27.76 -11.56
N ASP A 92 10.09 -28.97 -11.98
CA ASP A 92 9.52 -29.99 -11.10
C ASP A 92 10.48 -30.35 -9.96
N ALA A 93 11.78 -30.38 -10.25
CA ALA A 93 12.83 -30.65 -9.28
C ALA A 93 13.21 -29.44 -8.38
N LYS A 94 12.67 -28.24 -8.65
CA LYS A 94 13.01 -27.04 -7.87
C LYS A 94 12.18 -26.95 -6.60
N PRO A 95 12.79 -26.56 -5.46
CA PRO A 95 12.06 -26.41 -4.21
C PRO A 95 11.08 -25.24 -4.32
N THR A 96 9.89 -25.45 -3.77
CA THR A 96 8.90 -24.39 -3.61
C THR A 96 9.37 -23.37 -2.59
N GLN A 97 9.21 -22.10 -2.94
CA GLN A 97 9.52 -20.96 -2.10
C GLN A 97 8.25 -20.18 -1.77
N ILE A 98 8.27 -19.48 -0.64
CA ILE A 98 7.12 -18.70 -0.17
C ILE A 98 7.61 -17.31 0.20
N LEU A 99 7.04 -16.28 -0.44
CA LEU A 99 7.05 -14.91 0.06
C LEU A 99 5.95 -14.79 1.09
N ASN A 100 6.31 -14.72 2.37
CA ASN A 100 5.36 -14.51 3.46
C ASN A 100 5.44 -13.04 3.88
N LEU A 101 4.34 -12.30 3.82
CA LEU A 101 4.34 -10.88 4.16
C LEU A 101 3.99 -10.68 5.65
N PRO A 102 4.68 -9.75 6.35
CA PRO A 102 4.36 -9.43 7.73
C PRO A 102 2.90 -9.00 7.93
N ALA A 103 2.21 -9.75 8.76
CA ALA A 103 0.76 -9.71 8.91
C ALA A 103 0.31 -8.76 10.02
N TYR A 104 -0.90 -8.20 9.89
CA TYR A 104 -1.64 -7.65 11.03
C TYR A 104 -2.78 -8.58 11.44
N GLY A 105 -3.18 -8.51 12.71
CA GLY A 105 -4.37 -9.19 13.22
C GLY A 105 -5.18 -8.31 14.15
N ASN A 106 -6.50 -8.39 14.02
CA ASN A 106 -7.44 -7.68 14.88
C ASN A 106 -8.05 -8.60 15.95
N TRP A 107 -8.62 -7.96 16.98
CA TRP A 107 -9.40 -8.66 17.98
C TRP A 107 -10.87 -8.71 17.56
N THR A 108 -11.47 -9.89 17.68
CA THR A 108 -12.87 -10.17 17.39
C THR A 108 -13.54 -10.86 18.59
N ASP A 109 -14.85 -11.08 18.52
CA ASP A 109 -15.57 -11.83 19.56
C ASP A 109 -15.08 -13.29 19.70
N GLU A 110 -14.42 -13.82 18.66
CA GLU A 110 -13.82 -15.16 18.66
C GLU A 110 -12.31 -15.14 18.98
N GLY A 111 -11.77 -13.98 19.36
CA GLY A 111 -10.36 -13.79 19.68
C GLY A 111 -9.54 -13.15 18.57
N TRP A 112 -8.24 -13.40 18.57
CA TRP A 112 -7.31 -12.84 17.58
C TRP A 112 -7.54 -13.45 16.19
N ASN A 113 -7.69 -12.59 15.19
CA ASN A 113 -7.90 -12.95 13.80
C ASN A 113 -6.84 -12.27 12.93
N VAL A 114 -5.94 -13.07 12.34
CA VAL A 114 -4.71 -12.59 11.67
C VAL A 114 -4.84 -12.75 10.16
N ARG A 115 -4.58 -11.69 9.40
CA ARG A 115 -4.52 -11.75 7.94
C ARG A 115 -3.14 -12.24 7.50
N ILE A 116 -3.07 -13.48 7.05
CA ILE A 116 -1.87 -14.05 6.45
C ILE A 116 -1.97 -13.88 4.94
N HIS A 117 -0.94 -13.31 4.32
CA HIS A 117 -0.91 -13.16 2.87
C HIS A 117 0.50 -13.21 2.30
N GLY A 118 0.61 -13.51 1.01
CA GLY A 118 1.87 -13.66 0.29
C GLY A 118 1.73 -14.53 -0.94
N ASN A 119 2.86 -15.04 -1.44
CA ASN A 119 2.94 -15.74 -2.72
C ASN A 119 3.78 -17.02 -2.65
N VAL A 120 3.37 -18.04 -3.38
CA VAL A 120 4.09 -19.31 -3.55
C VAL A 120 4.64 -19.40 -4.97
N PHE A 121 5.95 -19.62 -5.09
CA PHE A 121 6.64 -19.62 -6.37
C PHE A 121 7.81 -20.61 -6.40
N LYS A 122 8.33 -20.89 -7.59
CA LYS A 122 9.59 -21.59 -7.84
C LYS A 122 10.57 -20.66 -8.57
N GLN A 123 11.85 -20.79 -8.25
CA GLN A 123 12.92 -20.08 -8.94
C GLN A 123 13.47 -20.95 -10.07
N PRO A 124 13.36 -20.52 -11.35
CA PRO A 124 14.01 -21.20 -12.46
C PRO A 124 15.54 -21.15 -12.33
N ASN A 125 16.23 -22.11 -12.94
CA ASN A 125 17.68 -22.01 -13.08
C ASN A 125 18.00 -21.09 -14.26
N ILE A 126 18.52 -19.89 -13.99
CA ILE A 126 18.86 -18.91 -15.03
C ILE A 126 20.37 -18.74 -15.00
N SER A 127 21.02 -18.79 -16.18
CA SER A 127 22.46 -18.52 -16.24
C SER A 127 22.72 -17.05 -15.89
N GLN A 128 23.84 -16.76 -15.24
CA GLN A 128 24.19 -15.37 -14.90
C GLN A 128 24.18 -14.45 -16.14
N SER A 129 24.65 -14.93 -17.29
CA SER A 129 24.59 -14.15 -18.54
C SER A 129 23.16 -13.76 -18.93
N LYS A 130 22.21 -14.67 -18.76
CA LYS A 130 20.80 -14.42 -19.05
C LYS A 130 20.17 -13.50 -18.00
N VAL A 131 20.54 -13.62 -16.72
CA VAL A 131 20.13 -12.66 -15.68
C VAL A 131 20.66 -11.27 -16.01
N ASP A 132 21.92 -11.15 -16.44
CA ASP A 132 22.54 -9.88 -16.84
C ASP A 132 21.80 -9.26 -18.05
N ASP A 133 21.47 -10.06 -19.07
CA ASP A 133 20.68 -9.63 -20.22
C ASP A 133 19.28 -9.12 -19.81
N LEU A 134 18.61 -9.81 -18.90
CA LEU A 134 17.28 -9.43 -18.39
C LEU A 134 17.37 -8.19 -17.50
N ALA A 135 18.43 -8.04 -16.70
CA ALA A 135 18.66 -6.87 -15.86
C ALA A 135 18.87 -5.61 -16.73
N ASN A 136 19.62 -5.73 -17.82
CA ASN A 136 19.90 -4.64 -18.74
C ASN A 136 18.63 -4.01 -19.38
N VAL A 137 17.51 -4.73 -19.44
CA VAL A 137 16.21 -4.17 -19.87
C VAL A 137 15.74 -3.04 -18.94
N PHE A 138 16.09 -3.12 -17.66
CA PHE A 138 15.73 -2.12 -16.66
C PHE A 138 16.81 -1.02 -16.48
N LEU A 139 17.99 -1.16 -17.09
CA LEU A 139 19.10 -0.22 -16.94
C LEU A 139 19.21 0.70 -18.18
N ILE A 140 18.54 1.85 -18.15
CA ILE A 140 18.57 2.79 -19.27
C ILE A 140 19.98 3.40 -19.43
N ASP A 141 20.55 3.22 -20.63
CA ASP A 141 21.87 3.69 -21.06
C ASP A 141 23.06 3.19 -20.22
N VAL A 142 22.89 2.15 -19.41
CA VAL A 142 23.95 1.57 -18.60
C VAL A 142 23.88 0.05 -18.70
N ASP A 143 25.02 -0.60 -18.96
CA ASP A 143 25.12 -2.05 -18.90
C ASP A 143 25.48 -2.47 -17.48
N ILE A 144 24.89 -3.55 -16.99
CA ILE A 144 25.20 -4.13 -15.68
C ILE A 144 26.70 -4.37 -15.52
N LYS A 145 27.43 -4.74 -16.57
CA LYS A 145 28.88 -4.96 -16.47
C LYS A 145 29.67 -3.68 -16.11
N ASP A 146 29.10 -2.51 -16.42
CA ASP A 146 29.70 -1.20 -16.16
C ASP A 146 29.32 -0.66 -14.77
N LEU A 147 28.41 -1.32 -14.06
CA LEU A 147 28.01 -0.97 -12.70
C LEU A 147 29.04 -1.45 -11.64
N PRO A 148 29.14 -0.75 -10.49
CA PRO A 148 29.85 -1.26 -9.32
C PRO A 148 29.34 -2.63 -8.84
N ALA A 149 30.21 -3.44 -8.23
CA ALA A 149 29.90 -4.84 -7.89
C ALA A 149 28.67 -5.03 -6.99
N ASP A 150 28.47 -4.12 -6.02
CA ASP A 150 27.28 -4.10 -5.16
C ASP A 150 26.01 -3.81 -5.97
N GLN A 151 26.10 -2.91 -6.95
CA GLN A 151 24.96 -2.58 -7.81
C GLN A 151 24.64 -3.70 -8.80
N GLN A 152 25.65 -4.40 -9.31
CA GLN A 152 25.43 -5.60 -10.12
C GLN A 152 24.72 -6.70 -9.32
N ALA A 153 25.14 -6.93 -8.08
CA ALA A 153 24.53 -7.93 -7.22
C ALA A 153 23.06 -7.60 -6.96
N GLN A 154 22.73 -6.34 -6.66
CA GLN A 154 21.35 -5.95 -6.48
C GLN A 154 20.53 -6.07 -7.77
N ALA A 155 21.05 -5.61 -8.91
CA ALA A 155 20.39 -5.75 -10.20
C ALA A 155 20.02 -7.21 -10.50
N ARG A 156 20.97 -8.13 -10.31
CA ARG A 156 20.73 -9.57 -10.46
C ARG A 156 19.67 -10.07 -9.49
N ASN A 157 19.76 -9.75 -8.21
CA ASN A 157 18.81 -10.21 -7.19
C ASN A 157 17.38 -9.71 -7.47
N VAL A 158 17.22 -8.43 -7.84
CA VAL A 158 15.91 -7.87 -8.21
C VAL A 158 15.39 -8.56 -9.46
N THR A 159 16.21 -8.72 -10.49
CA THR A 159 15.81 -9.40 -11.72
C THR A 159 15.39 -10.85 -11.45
N GLU A 160 16.18 -11.63 -10.71
CA GLU A 160 15.82 -13.00 -10.34
C GLU A 160 14.49 -13.08 -9.59
N SER A 161 14.20 -12.11 -8.72
CA SER A 161 12.92 -12.06 -7.99
C SER A 161 11.72 -11.81 -8.90
N ILE A 162 11.89 -11.11 -10.02
CA ILE A 162 10.84 -10.85 -11.01
C ILE A 162 10.54 -12.09 -11.85
N PHE A 163 11.59 -12.81 -12.25
CA PHE A 163 11.47 -14.00 -13.11
C PHE A 163 11.29 -15.29 -12.29
N VAL A 164 10.25 -15.29 -11.44
CA VAL A 164 9.82 -16.45 -10.65
C VAL A 164 8.54 -17.05 -11.21
N VAL A 165 8.37 -18.37 -11.07
CA VAL A 165 7.19 -19.08 -11.60
C VAL A 165 6.23 -19.37 -10.46
N GLN A 166 5.10 -18.67 -10.47
CA GLN A 166 4.03 -18.81 -9.49
C GLN A 166 3.51 -20.26 -9.46
N GLN A 167 3.08 -20.74 -8.28
CA GLN A 167 2.62 -22.12 -8.10
C GLN A 167 1.14 -22.12 -7.68
N ASP A 168 0.30 -22.67 -8.54
CA ASP A 168 -1.14 -22.76 -8.35
C ASP A 168 -1.56 -23.97 -7.50
N ASP A 169 -2.79 -23.90 -6.96
CA ASP A 169 -3.44 -24.96 -6.21
C ASP A 169 -2.58 -25.55 -5.06
N GLN A 170 -1.67 -24.76 -4.49
CA GLN A 170 -0.79 -25.17 -3.39
C GLN A 170 -1.47 -25.02 -2.03
N ASN A 171 -1.21 -25.98 -1.15
CA ASN A 171 -1.70 -25.92 0.23
C ASN A 171 -0.65 -25.30 1.15
N VAL A 172 -0.98 -24.16 1.76
CA VAL A 172 -0.06 -23.41 2.61
C VAL A 172 -0.37 -23.66 4.08
N THR A 173 0.67 -24.00 4.86
CA THR A 173 0.59 -24.14 6.32
C THR A 173 1.54 -23.16 6.98
N MET A 174 1.04 -22.44 7.99
CA MET A 174 1.81 -21.46 8.76
C MET A 174 1.99 -21.92 10.20
N ASN A 175 3.25 -21.90 10.65
CA ASN A 175 3.64 -22.18 12.03
C ASN A 175 3.87 -20.84 12.75
N PHE A 176 3.03 -20.56 13.73
CA PHE A 176 3.17 -19.43 14.63
C PHE A 176 4.08 -19.81 15.80
N VAL A 177 5.02 -18.93 16.15
CA VAL A 177 6.01 -19.16 17.23
C VAL A 177 6.22 -17.88 18.06
N ASN A 178 6.43 -18.06 19.35
CA ASN A 178 6.59 -17.00 20.36
C ASN A 178 8.06 -16.59 20.57
N ASP A 179 8.80 -16.23 19.52
CA ASP A 179 10.24 -15.96 19.58
C ASP A 179 10.66 -14.67 18.83
N VAL A 180 9.75 -13.70 18.77
CA VAL A 180 10.04 -12.42 18.12
C VAL A 180 11.06 -11.63 18.94
N SER A 181 12.16 -11.23 18.29
CA SER A 181 13.16 -10.34 18.88
C SER A 181 12.68 -8.89 18.89
N VAL A 182 11.77 -8.57 19.81
CA VAL A 182 11.29 -7.19 20.01
C VAL A 182 12.30 -6.37 20.81
N ARG A 183 12.53 -5.12 20.39
CA ARG A 183 13.38 -4.16 21.10
C ARG A 183 12.52 -3.07 21.72
N PRO A 184 12.55 -2.88 23.05
CA PRO A 184 11.83 -1.79 23.71
C PRO A 184 12.15 -0.43 23.06
N GLY A 185 11.13 0.36 22.71
CA GLY A 185 11.27 1.68 22.09
C GLY A 185 11.55 1.71 20.58
N ALA A 186 11.97 0.59 19.97
CA ALA A 186 12.27 0.52 18.52
C ALA A 186 11.16 -0.17 17.69
N SER A 187 10.11 -0.66 18.34
CA SER A 187 9.02 -1.41 17.70
C SER A 187 7.64 -0.90 18.12
N GLY A 188 7.48 0.40 18.37
CA GLY A 188 6.20 0.99 18.76
C GLY A 188 5.63 0.47 20.08
N GLY A 189 6.50 -0.03 20.97
CA GLY A 189 6.09 -0.70 22.20
C GLY A 189 5.61 -2.14 22.04
N ALA A 190 5.79 -2.76 20.86
CA ALA A 190 5.41 -4.15 20.63
C ALA A 190 6.13 -5.13 21.58
N VAL A 191 5.40 -6.15 22.03
CA VAL A 191 5.88 -7.19 22.94
C VAL A 191 5.78 -8.57 22.28
N ASN A 192 6.73 -9.46 22.57
CA ASN A 192 6.59 -10.85 22.14
C ASN A 192 5.37 -11.48 22.84
N ALA A 193 4.49 -12.12 22.08
CA ALA A 193 3.33 -12.79 22.64
C ALA A 193 3.78 -13.91 23.60
N ARG A 194 3.09 -14.08 24.72
CA ARG A 194 3.45 -15.09 25.73
C ARG A 194 2.82 -16.47 25.49
N GLY A 195 2.07 -16.62 24.40
CA GLY A 195 1.43 -17.86 23.95
C GLY A 195 0.87 -17.66 22.53
N GLY A 196 0.13 -18.61 22.00
CA GLY A 196 -0.41 -18.55 20.63
C GLY A 196 0.40 -19.34 19.60
N ALA A 197 1.51 -19.98 20.00
CA ALA A 197 2.21 -20.93 19.13
C ALA A 197 1.28 -22.05 18.67
N GLN A 198 1.19 -22.24 17.35
CA GLN A 198 0.31 -23.21 16.70
C GLN A 198 0.62 -23.35 15.21
N SER A 199 0.26 -24.48 14.63
CA SER A 199 0.25 -24.67 13.18
C SER A 199 -1.17 -24.52 12.65
N ILE A 200 -1.34 -23.73 11.59
CA ILE A 200 -2.61 -23.49 10.92
C ILE A 200 -2.45 -23.77 9.43
N ASN A 201 -3.32 -24.62 8.90
CA ASN A 201 -3.47 -24.74 7.46
C ASN A 201 -4.37 -23.63 6.94
N LEU A 202 -3.96 -22.94 5.89
CA LEU A 202 -4.80 -21.91 5.28
C LEU A 202 -6.10 -22.54 4.74
N PRO A 203 -7.21 -21.77 4.75
CA PRO A 203 -8.52 -22.30 4.38
C PRO A 203 -8.69 -22.58 2.88
N TYR A 204 -7.84 -21.96 2.05
CA TYR A 204 -7.91 -22.05 0.59
C TYR A 204 -6.55 -22.45 0.01
N LEU A 205 -6.60 -23.01 -1.21
CA LEU A 205 -5.40 -23.21 -2.02
C LEU A 205 -4.94 -21.88 -2.63
N THR A 206 -3.69 -21.82 -3.07
CA THR A 206 -3.18 -20.66 -3.81
C THR A 206 -3.92 -20.44 -5.13
N THR A 207 -3.95 -19.19 -5.60
CA THR A 207 -4.49 -18.84 -6.91
C THR A 207 -3.57 -19.32 -8.04
N ALA A 208 -3.99 -19.13 -9.30
CA ALA A 208 -3.15 -19.39 -10.48
C ALA A 208 -1.81 -18.64 -10.43
N GLU A 209 -1.84 -17.43 -9.88
CA GLU A 209 -0.70 -16.55 -9.66
C GLU A 209 0.02 -16.85 -8.33
N GLY A 210 -0.29 -17.95 -7.64
CA GLY A 210 0.43 -18.38 -6.44
C GLY A 210 0.06 -17.65 -5.15
N ASP A 211 -0.94 -16.78 -5.18
CA ASP A 211 -1.30 -15.94 -4.04
C ASP A 211 -2.08 -16.71 -2.98
N PHE A 212 -1.78 -16.42 -1.72
CA PHE A 212 -2.64 -16.70 -0.58
C PHE A 212 -2.95 -15.39 0.15
N ASP A 213 -4.21 -15.17 0.54
CA ASP A 213 -4.64 -14.07 1.40
C ASP A 213 -5.86 -14.55 2.18
N ALA A 214 -5.69 -14.75 3.48
CA ALA A 214 -6.77 -15.23 4.34
C ALA A 214 -6.61 -14.73 5.78
N PHE A 215 -7.74 -14.40 6.39
CA PHE A 215 -7.82 -14.25 7.83
C PHE A 215 -7.93 -15.62 8.50
N VAL A 216 -7.10 -15.85 9.51
CA VAL A 216 -7.15 -17.06 10.34
C VAL A 216 -7.32 -16.71 11.81
N LYS A 217 -8.20 -17.45 12.48
CA LYS A 217 -8.45 -17.31 13.92
C LYS A 217 -7.36 -18.04 14.69
N LEU A 218 -6.69 -17.33 15.60
CA LEU A 218 -5.69 -17.91 16.48
C LEU A 218 -6.34 -18.51 17.71
N ARG A 219 -5.99 -19.76 18.02
CA ARG A 219 -6.33 -20.37 19.30
C ARG A 219 -5.48 -19.75 20.41
N ASN A 220 -6.07 -19.51 21.57
CA ASN A 220 -5.32 -19.07 22.75
C ASN A 220 -4.56 -20.26 23.36
N THR A 221 -3.35 -20.52 22.87
CA THR A 221 -2.49 -21.59 23.37
C THR A 221 -1.52 -21.08 24.44
N THR A 222 -1.16 -21.95 25.39
CA THR A 222 -0.20 -21.63 26.44
C THR A 222 1.23 -21.69 25.89
N GLY A 223 2.02 -20.65 26.13
CA GLY A 223 3.43 -20.62 25.75
C GLY A 223 4.32 -21.47 26.67
N SER A 224 5.58 -21.65 26.29
CA SER A 224 6.55 -22.49 27.00
C SER A 224 6.81 -22.07 28.46
N THR A 225 6.55 -20.81 28.80
CA THR A 225 6.69 -20.25 30.16
C THR A 225 5.36 -20.19 30.94
N GLY A 226 4.29 -20.80 30.43
CA GLY A 226 2.96 -20.79 31.06
C GLY A 226 2.11 -19.56 30.75
N GLY A 227 2.61 -18.63 29.92
CA GLY A 227 1.87 -17.44 29.49
C GLY A 227 0.85 -17.70 28.38
N HIS A 228 0.09 -16.67 28.02
CA HIS A 228 -0.94 -16.70 26.97
C HIS A 228 -0.94 -15.38 26.20
N MET A 229 -1.60 -15.35 25.04
CA MET A 229 -1.87 -14.08 24.34
C MET A 229 -2.82 -13.25 25.22
N LEU A 230 -2.50 -11.97 25.38
CA LEU A 230 -3.40 -11.02 26.03
C LEU A 230 -4.61 -10.78 25.11
N PRO A 231 -5.85 -10.76 25.64
CA PRO A 231 -7.01 -10.36 24.87
C PRO A 231 -6.87 -8.95 24.34
N GLY A 232 -7.16 -8.71 23.06
CA GLY A 232 -6.97 -7.41 22.41
C GLY A 232 -7.84 -6.30 23.00
N ASN A 233 -8.98 -6.63 23.58
CA ASN A 233 -9.83 -5.69 24.31
C ASN A 233 -9.37 -5.41 25.76
N ALA A 234 -8.35 -6.12 26.24
CA ALA A 234 -7.80 -6.00 27.59
C ALA A 234 -6.33 -5.55 27.61
N THR A 235 -5.76 -5.21 26.44
CA THR A 235 -4.40 -4.73 26.30
C THR A 235 -4.36 -3.57 25.32
N SER A 236 -3.45 -2.63 25.56
CA SER A 236 -3.09 -1.61 24.58
C SER A 236 -1.82 -1.99 23.81
N SER A 237 -0.99 -2.87 24.38
CA SER A 237 0.25 -3.33 23.74
C SER A 237 0.00 -4.23 22.53
N ILE A 238 0.70 -3.93 21.44
CA ILE A 238 0.80 -4.77 20.26
C ILE A 238 1.58 -6.03 20.62
N GLN A 239 1.05 -7.21 20.29
CA GLN A 239 1.73 -8.47 20.53
C GLN A 239 2.26 -9.06 19.22
N THR A 240 3.41 -9.73 19.26
CA THR A 240 4.04 -10.27 18.05
C THR A 240 4.24 -11.78 18.11
N LEU A 241 4.12 -12.42 16.95
CA LEU A 241 4.37 -13.84 16.72
C LEU A 241 5.20 -13.98 15.43
N ASN A 242 6.25 -14.80 15.42
CA ASN A 242 6.87 -15.16 14.16
C ASN A 242 5.98 -16.18 13.43
N MET A 243 5.96 -16.09 12.10
CA MET A 243 5.25 -16.98 11.20
C MET A 243 6.26 -17.64 10.26
N TYR A 244 6.28 -18.97 10.27
CA TYR A 244 7.12 -19.77 9.39
C TYR A 244 6.25 -20.62 8.48
N ALA A 245 6.41 -20.44 7.17
CA ALA A 245 5.78 -21.30 6.19
C ALA A 245 6.36 -22.72 6.27
N ASN A 246 5.50 -23.72 6.37
CA ASN A 246 5.95 -25.10 6.44
C ASN A 246 6.51 -25.58 5.09
N GLY A 247 7.60 -26.36 5.12
CA GLY A 247 8.19 -26.97 3.93
C GLY A 247 9.18 -26.08 3.15
N THR A 248 9.48 -24.87 3.63
CA THR A 248 10.48 -23.98 3.00
C THR A 248 11.18 -23.10 4.04
N LEU A 249 12.36 -22.58 3.72
CA LEU A 249 13.11 -21.66 4.57
C LEU A 249 12.90 -20.19 4.20
N THR A 250 12.17 -19.91 3.12
CA THR A 250 12.03 -18.55 2.56
C THR A 250 10.77 -17.82 3.03
N GLY A 251 9.84 -18.51 3.70
CA GLY A 251 8.53 -18.00 4.12
C GLY A 251 8.45 -17.51 5.56
N ASN A 252 9.46 -16.77 6.01
CA ASN A 252 9.53 -16.24 7.38
C ASN A 252 8.96 -14.81 7.42
N ALA A 253 8.09 -14.53 8.40
CA ALA A 253 7.51 -13.22 8.63
C ALA A 253 7.12 -13.03 10.10
N THR A 254 6.56 -11.88 10.45
CA THR A 254 6.03 -11.59 11.79
C THR A 254 4.57 -11.15 11.68
N ALA A 255 3.72 -11.68 12.54
CA ALA A 255 2.37 -11.21 12.76
C ALA A 255 2.33 -10.20 13.92
N TYR A 256 1.63 -9.10 13.72
CA TYR A 256 1.37 -8.05 14.71
C TYR A 256 -0.10 -8.12 15.11
N LEU A 257 -0.36 -8.54 16.34
CA LEU A 257 -1.68 -8.53 16.97
C LEU A 257 -1.94 -7.13 17.51
N VAL A 258 -2.72 -6.36 16.76
CA VAL A 258 -2.93 -4.93 16.97
C VAL A 258 -4.25 -4.71 17.73
N PRO A 259 -4.23 -4.07 18.90
CA PRO A 259 -5.47 -3.81 19.66
C PRO A 259 -6.47 -2.92 18.91
N PRO A 260 -7.78 -3.02 19.23
CA PRO A 260 -8.85 -2.30 18.52
C PRO A 260 -8.70 -0.78 18.53
N THR A 261 -8.11 -0.23 19.59
CA THR A 261 -7.90 1.21 19.78
C THR A 261 -6.42 1.55 19.80
N GLY A 262 -6.08 2.79 19.48
CA GLY A 262 -4.71 3.29 19.37
C GLY A 262 -4.49 3.94 18.00
N PHE A 263 -3.24 4.06 17.58
CA PHE A 263 -2.90 4.69 16.30
C PHE A 263 -2.06 3.78 15.41
N THR A 264 -2.35 3.78 14.12
CA THR A 264 -1.53 3.14 13.09
C THR A 264 -0.99 4.18 12.13
N ILE A 265 0.32 4.19 11.87
CA ILE A 265 0.87 4.86 10.68
C ILE A 265 0.72 3.92 9.50
N ILE A 266 0.12 4.43 8.43
CA ILE A 266 0.22 3.83 7.11
C ILE A 266 1.20 4.69 6.30
N SER A 267 2.34 4.12 5.96
CA SER A 267 3.36 4.82 5.17
C SER A 267 3.51 4.20 3.80
N ASP A 268 3.49 5.04 2.77
CA ASP A 268 4.12 4.73 1.50
C ASP A 268 5.65 4.58 1.67
N ILE A 269 6.35 4.09 0.65
CA ILE A 269 7.79 3.80 0.73
C ILE A 269 8.59 4.66 -0.26
N ASP A 270 8.25 4.61 -1.54
CA ASP A 270 9.00 5.29 -2.59
C ASP A 270 8.86 6.82 -2.48
N ASP A 271 9.99 7.52 -2.58
CA ASP A 271 10.10 8.98 -2.46
C ASP A 271 9.55 9.59 -1.15
N ILE A 272 9.31 8.77 -0.12
CA ILE A 272 8.97 9.22 1.24
C ILE A 272 9.84 8.57 2.32
N LEU A 273 10.07 7.26 2.27
CA LEU A 273 10.95 6.55 3.21
C LEU A 273 12.31 6.26 2.57
N ARG A 274 12.34 6.14 1.25
CA ARG A 274 13.56 5.97 0.46
C ARG A 274 13.61 6.97 -0.69
N VAL A 275 14.82 7.19 -1.22
CA VAL A 275 15.01 7.94 -2.46
C VAL A 275 14.83 7.00 -3.64
N THR A 276 13.83 7.27 -4.47
CA THR A 276 13.56 6.51 -5.70
C THR A 276 13.71 7.41 -6.91
N LYS A 277 13.11 8.62 -6.86
CA LYS A 277 13.05 9.61 -7.92
C LYS A 277 12.23 9.11 -9.11
N ILE A 278 11.00 8.66 -8.86
CA ILE A 278 10.15 8.09 -9.92
C ILE A 278 9.86 9.08 -11.06
N TYR A 279 10.01 10.39 -10.78
CA TYR A 279 9.88 11.49 -11.74
C TYR A 279 11.13 11.73 -12.61
N GLU A 280 12.23 11.02 -12.37
CA GLU A 280 13.45 11.02 -13.20
C GLU A 280 13.69 9.60 -13.74
N PRO A 281 13.10 9.17 -14.88
CA PRO A 281 13.01 7.75 -15.25
C PRO A 281 14.32 6.96 -15.18
N LYS A 282 15.43 7.53 -15.68
CA LYS A 282 16.75 6.90 -15.63
C LYS A 282 17.26 6.69 -14.19
N GLU A 283 17.15 7.72 -13.36
CA GLU A 283 17.55 7.64 -11.95
C GLU A 283 16.59 6.75 -11.16
N GLY A 284 15.29 6.85 -11.42
CA GLY A 284 14.22 6.00 -10.89
C GLY A 284 14.50 4.51 -11.08
N LEU A 285 14.85 4.12 -12.30
CA LEU A 285 15.22 2.75 -12.64
C LEU A 285 16.51 2.31 -11.95
N LEU A 286 17.57 3.12 -11.99
CA LEU A 286 18.82 2.78 -11.31
C LEU A 286 18.62 2.63 -9.79
N ASN A 287 17.85 3.53 -9.16
CA ASN A 287 17.53 3.45 -7.73
C ASN A 287 16.63 2.25 -7.40
N SER A 288 15.73 1.86 -8.30
CA SER A 288 14.80 0.73 -8.07
C SER A 288 15.47 -0.63 -8.25
N PHE A 289 16.30 -0.78 -9.29
CA PHE A 289 16.82 -2.09 -9.70
C PHE A 289 18.29 -2.30 -9.34
N ALA A 290 19.13 -1.27 -9.40
CA ALA A 290 20.58 -1.45 -9.29
C ALA A 290 21.20 -0.91 -7.99
N ARG A 291 20.79 0.25 -7.50
CA ARG A 291 21.48 0.91 -6.38
C ARG A 291 20.91 0.52 -5.03
N PRO A 292 21.76 0.28 -4.00
CA PRO A 292 21.31 0.10 -2.63
C PRO A 292 20.29 1.16 -2.21
N PHE A 293 19.19 0.72 -1.61
CA PHE A 293 18.14 1.65 -1.16
C PHE A 293 18.70 2.57 -0.07
N THR A 294 18.43 3.86 -0.22
CA THR A 294 18.86 4.90 0.72
C THR A 294 17.65 5.59 1.31
N GLN A 295 17.69 5.85 2.61
CA GLN A 295 16.64 6.62 3.27
C GLN A 295 16.56 8.05 2.74
N TRP A 296 15.36 8.62 2.75
CA TRP A 296 15.20 10.04 2.52
C TRP A 296 15.58 10.83 3.78
N GLU A 297 16.70 11.55 3.70
CA GLU A 297 17.20 12.44 4.76
C GLU A 297 17.18 11.78 6.16
N ASN A 298 16.65 12.47 7.16
CA ASN A 298 16.52 12.02 8.54
C ASN A 298 15.11 11.49 8.87
N MET A 299 14.35 11.01 7.87
CA MET A 299 13.04 10.40 8.09
C MET A 299 13.07 9.19 9.06
N PRO A 300 14.13 8.35 9.11
CA PRO A 300 14.24 7.30 10.12
C PRO A 300 14.17 7.82 11.56
N GLN A 301 14.74 8.99 11.83
CA GLN A 301 14.74 9.61 13.16
C GLN A 301 13.33 10.06 13.56
N ILE A 302 12.53 10.55 12.62
CA ILE A 302 11.12 10.90 12.86
C ILE A 302 10.33 9.66 13.28
N TYR A 303 10.46 8.57 12.53
CA TYR A 303 9.76 7.32 12.81
C TYR A 303 10.23 6.65 14.10
N ALA A 304 11.54 6.67 14.37
CA ALA A 304 12.10 6.20 15.62
C ALA A 304 11.57 7.00 16.82
N ASN A 305 11.48 8.33 16.70
CA ASN A 305 10.92 9.18 17.74
C ASN A 305 9.44 8.87 17.98
N TRP A 306 8.62 8.75 16.93
CA TRP A 306 7.21 8.37 17.09
C TRP A 306 7.06 6.98 17.72
N SER A 307 7.86 5.99 17.28
CA SER A 307 7.89 4.65 17.86
C SER A 307 8.24 4.65 19.36
N ALA A 308 9.13 5.54 19.79
CA ALA A 308 9.59 5.61 21.17
C ALA A 308 8.67 6.45 22.08
N SER A 309 8.00 7.46 21.53
CA SER A 309 7.24 8.46 22.30
C SER A 309 5.74 8.19 22.35
N ILE A 310 5.18 7.48 21.38
CA ILE A 310 3.75 7.20 21.29
C ILE A 310 3.50 5.75 21.72
N PRO A 311 2.77 5.51 22.82
CA PRO A 311 2.43 4.16 23.23
C PRO A 311 1.47 3.52 22.22
N ASP A 312 1.57 2.20 22.08
CA ASP A 312 0.60 1.39 21.32
C ASP A 312 0.50 1.81 19.84
N PHE A 313 1.63 2.27 19.29
CA PHE A 313 1.75 2.82 17.95
C PHE A 313 2.20 1.75 16.96
N HIS A 314 1.33 1.42 16.01
CA HIS A 314 1.60 0.38 15.02
C HIS A 314 2.05 1.01 13.70
N PHE A 315 3.06 0.41 13.07
CA PHE A 315 3.49 0.79 11.73
C PHE A 315 2.93 -0.22 10.72
N HIS A 316 2.39 0.29 9.63
CA HIS A 316 1.96 -0.47 8.47
C HIS A 316 2.59 0.17 7.23
N TYR A 317 3.37 -0.61 6.50
CA TYR A 317 4.01 -0.17 5.26
C TYR A 317 3.19 -0.66 4.08
N LEU A 318 2.87 0.23 3.16
CA LEU A 318 2.05 -0.10 1.99
C LEU A 318 2.74 0.43 0.74
N THR A 319 3.05 -0.46 -0.18
CA THR A 319 3.51 -0.08 -1.53
C THR A 319 2.63 -0.71 -2.60
N THR A 320 2.55 -0.07 -3.77
CA THR A 320 1.94 -0.65 -4.98
C THR A 320 2.97 -1.34 -5.89
N THR A 321 4.22 -1.44 -5.45
CA THR A 321 5.23 -2.26 -6.10
C THR A 321 4.76 -3.74 -6.15
N PRO A 322 4.97 -4.45 -7.27
CA PRO A 322 4.69 -5.88 -7.38
C PRO A 322 5.35 -6.68 -6.26
N GLU A 323 4.64 -7.67 -5.72
CA GLU A 323 5.10 -8.49 -4.61
C GLU A 323 6.45 -9.20 -4.84
N GLN A 324 6.78 -9.52 -6.10
CA GLN A 324 8.03 -10.20 -6.46
C GLN A 324 9.26 -9.50 -5.86
N VAL A 325 9.30 -8.17 -5.91
CA VAL A 325 10.46 -7.37 -5.48
C VAL A 325 10.37 -6.93 -4.02
N THR A 326 9.30 -7.29 -3.31
CA THR A 326 8.99 -6.80 -1.95
C THR A 326 10.02 -7.24 -0.91
N ARG A 327 10.77 -8.32 -1.13
CA ARG A 327 11.85 -8.73 -0.21
C ARG A 327 12.89 -7.63 -0.02
N ASN A 328 13.29 -6.96 -1.09
CA ASN A 328 14.29 -5.89 -1.03
C ASN A 328 13.73 -4.66 -0.29
N TYR A 329 12.44 -4.38 -0.45
CA TYR A 329 11.76 -3.33 0.31
C TYR A 329 11.71 -3.67 1.80
N MET A 330 11.31 -4.90 2.16
CA MET A 330 11.27 -5.35 3.56
C MET A 330 12.65 -5.33 4.21
N GLU A 331 13.69 -5.76 3.50
CA GLU A 331 15.07 -5.71 4.02
C GLU A 331 15.48 -4.27 4.35
N PHE A 332 15.26 -3.34 3.41
CA PHE A 332 15.55 -1.93 3.63
C PHE A 332 14.72 -1.34 4.79
N ILE A 333 13.41 -1.60 4.79
CA ILE A 333 12.48 -1.06 5.79
C ILE A 333 12.86 -1.57 7.18
N TYR A 334 13.02 -2.87 7.40
CA TYR A 334 13.30 -3.38 8.75
C TYR A 334 14.74 -3.15 9.22
N LYS A 335 15.66 -2.79 8.31
CA LYS A 335 16.99 -2.28 8.67
C LYS A 335 16.98 -0.83 9.15
N THR A 336 16.00 -0.05 8.71
CA THR A 336 16.04 1.42 8.77
C THR A 336 14.91 2.03 9.61
N TYR A 337 13.74 1.41 9.61
CA TYR A 337 12.50 1.89 10.20
C TYR A 337 11.95 0.90 11.24
N PRO A 338 11.02 1.34 12.11
CA PRO A 338 10.38 0.46 13.09
C PRO A 338 9.73 -0.78 12.49
N LEU A 339 9.65 -1.84 13.29
CA LEU A 339 8.94 -3.05 12.92
C LEU A 339 7.44 -2.76 12.71
N GLY A 340 6.85 -3.41 11.71
CA GLY A 340 5.46 -3.22 11.31
C GLY A 340 4.96 -4.29 10.36
N SER A 341 3.65 -4.26 10.09
CA SER A 341 3.05 -5.11 9.05
C SER A 341 3.25 -4.50 7.67
N PHE A 342 3.01 -5.28 6.62
CA PHE A 342 3.36 -4.91 5.26
C PHE A 342 2.28 -5.35 4.28
N ASP A 343 1.81 -4.43 3.43
CA ASP A 343 0.99 -4.72 2.26
C ASP A 343 1.74 -4.30 0.99
N THR A 344 1.58 -5.09 -0.07
CA THR A 344 2.17 -4.85 -1.39
C THR A 344 1.12 -5.14 -2.46
N ARG A 345 1.39 -4.82 -3.73
CA ARG A 345 0.49 -5.21 -4.83
C ARG A 345 0.52 -6.74 -5.04
N PRO A 346 -0.59 -7.46 -4.81
CA PRO A 346 -0.70 -8.90 -5.11
C PRO A 346 -0.70 -9.13 -6.63
N LEU A 347 -0.46 -10.37 -7.07
CA LEU A 347 -0.47 -10.72 -8.50
C LEU A 347 -1.86 -11.08 -9.01
N ASN A 348 -2.69 -11.69 -8.18
CA ASN A 348 -4.08 -11.98 -8.44
C ASN A 348 -4.97 -10.83 -7.98
N PHE A 349 -5.78 -10.34 -8.92
CA PHE A 349 -6.89 -9.45 -8.66
C PHE A 349 -8.21 -10.22 -8.83
N SER A 350 -8.71 -10.79 -7.73
CA SER A 350 -10.00 -11.51 -7.74
C SER A 350 -11.21 -10.57 -7.80
N ASP A 351 -10.98 -9.26 -7.80
CA ASP A 351 -11.99 -8.20 -7.80
C ASP A 351 -11.55 -7.10 -8.78
N VAL A 352 -12.45 -6.73 -9.70
CA VAL A 352 -12.23 -5.68 -10.72
C VAL A 352 -11.84 -4.34 -10.07
N SER A 353 -12.35 -4.06 -8.87
CA SER A 353 -11.98 -2.86 -8.12
C SER A 353 -10.54 -2.91 -7.58
N ALA A 354 -10.03 -4.10 -7.24
CA ALA A 354 -8.64 -4.30 -6.85
C ALA A 354 -7.69 -4.12 -8.05
N THR A 355 -8.14 -4.45 -9.26
CA THR A 355 -7.37 -4.23 -10.50
C THR A 355 -7.23 -2.74 -10.84
N LEU A 356 -8.28 -1.95 -10.65
CA LEU A 356 -8.33 -0.54 -11.08
C LEU A 356 -7.82 0.45 -10.02
N SER A 357 -7.80 0.08 -8.73
CA SER A 357 -7.38 0.97 -7.64
C SER A 357 -6.80 0.18 -6.46
N ILE A 358 -5.73 -0.59 -6.72
CA ILE A 358 -5.16 -1.51 -5.74
C ILE A 358 -4.82 -0.86 -4.39
N ARG A 359 -4.21 0.33 -4.40
CA ARG A 359 -3.89 1.06 -3.17
C ARG A 359 -5.13 1.31 -2.33
N ARG A 360 -6.23 1.74 -2.98
CA ARG A 360 -7.50 2.00 -2.30
C ARG A 360 -8.08 0.72 -1.71
N PHE A 361 -8.06 -0.39 -2.45
CA PHE A 361 -8.52 -1.69 -1.96
C PHE A 361 -7.78 -2.15 -0.69
N LEU A 362 -6.46 -2.03 -0.68
CA LEU A 362 -5.64 -2.40 0.49
C LEU A 362 -5.91 -1.47 1.69
N LEU A 363 -6.07 -0.17 1.44
CA LEU A 363 -6.42 0.81 2.46
C LEU A 363 -7.81 0.56 3.05
N ASP A 364 -8.83 0.31 2.23
CA ASP A 364 -10.18 -0.01 2.72
C ASP A 364 -10.15 -1.26 3.60
N LYS A 365 -9.39 -2.29 3.22
CA LYS A 365 -9.25 -3.53 4.00
C LYS A 365 -8.72 -3.26 5.42
N ILE A 366 -7.65 -2.49 5.57
CA ILE A 366 -7.08 -2.21 6.90
C ILE A 366 -8.00 -1.28 7.73
N PHE A 367 -8.64 -0.28 7.12
CA PHE A 367 -9.59 0.59 7.82
C PHE A 367 -10.82 -0.19 8.33
N GLN A 368 -11.35 -1.09 7.50
CA GLN A 368 -12.47 -1.96 7.88
C GLN A 368 -12.07 -3.00 8.93
N THR A 369 -10.82 -3.45 8.91
CA THR A 369 -10.28 -4.40 9.91
C THR A 369 -10.18 -3.75 11.30
N PHE A 370 -9.90 -2.44 11.37
CA PHE A 370 -9.70 -1.71 12.62
C PHE A 370 -10.62 -0.48 12.76
N PRO A 371 -11.94 -0.65 12.85
CA PRO A 371 -12.91 0.45 12.76
C PRO A 371 -12.83 1.47 13.92
N GLN A 372 -12.19 1.12 15.02
CA GLN A 372 -12.03 1.97 16.20
C GLN A 372 -10.63 2.58 16.32
N ARG A 373 -9.72 2.23 15.42
CA ARG A 373 -8.34 2.70 15.44
C ARG A 373 -8.21 4.00 14.65
N LYS A 374 -7.26 4.84 15.05
CA LYS A 374 -6.95 6.08 14.34
C LYS A 374 -5.77 5.84 13.40
N PHE A 375 -5.77 6.53 12.27
CA PHE A 375 -4.76 6.37 11.23
C PHE A 375 -4.02 7.68 10.93
N VAL A 376 -2.70 7.60 10.85
CA VAL A 376 -1.84 8.66 10.33
C VAL A 376 -1.33 8.19 8.97
N LEU A 377 -1.65 8.93 7.92
CA LEU A 377 -1.30 8.57 6.54
C LEU A 377 -0.07 9.38 6.11
N VAL A 378 0.98 8.71 5.62
CA VAL A 378 2.25 9.34 5.25
C VAL A 378 2.66 8.91 3.84
N ALA A 379 2.82 9.87 2.93
CA ALA A 379 3.21 9.60 1.56
C ALA A 379 3.83 10.85 0.92
N ASP A 380 3.92 10.91 -0.40
CA ASP A 380 4.46 12.03 -1.16
C ASP A 380 3.53 12.46 -2.29
N THR A 381 3.84 13.59 -2.94
CA THR A 381 3.01 14.17 -4.00
C THR A 381 3.19 13.52 -5.38
N THR A 382 4.18 12.65 -5.57
CA THR A 382 4.36 11.97 -6.86
C THR A 382 3.27 10.93 -7.07
N ASN A 383 2.85 10.20 -6.04
CA ASN A 383 1.86 9.14 -6.21
C ASN A 383 0.42 9.68 -6.44
N SER A 384 -0.05 9.63 -7.69
CA SER A 384 -1.35 10.20 -8.07
C SER A 384 -2.55 9.46 -7.44
N ASP A 385 -2.38 8.18 -7.11
CA ASP A 385 -3.37 7.37 -6.40
C ASP A 385 -3.47 7.76 -4.92
N VAL A 386 -2.36 8.09 -4.24
CA VAL A 386 -2.34 8.67 -2.88
C VAL A 386 -3.11 9.97 -2.83
N MET A 387 -2.83 10.87 -3.79
CA MET A 387 -3.46 12.18 -3.87
C MET A 387 -4.99 12.11 -4.01
N LYS A 388 -5.52 10.98 -4.48
CA LYS A 388 -6.96 10.67 -4.53
C LYS A 388 -7.43 9.89 -3.29
N ALA A 389 -6.73 8.81 -2.93
CA ALA A 389 -7.17 7.85 -1.94
C ALA A 389 -7.15 8.42 -0.51
N TYR A 390 -6.10 9.14 -0.12
CA TYR A 390 -5.93 9.62 1.26
C TYR A 390 -7.00 10.65 1.66
N PRO A 391 -7.28 11.71 0.86
CA PRO A 391 -8.38 12.62 1.20
C PRO A 391 -9.76 11.94 1.10
N ALA A 392 -9.93 10.93 0.25
CA ALA A 392 -11.17 10.17 0.20
C ALA A 392 -11.37 9.32 1.47
N LEU A 393 -10.33 8.66 2.00
CA LEU A 393 -10.41 7.92 3.27
C LEU A 393 -10.83 8.81 4.44
N TYR A 394 -10.37 10.06 4.48
CA TYR A 394 -10.81 11.01 5.52
C TYR A 394 -12.32 11.25 5.49
N LYS A 395 -12.90 11.29 4.28
CA LYS A 395 -14.33 11.53 4.05
C LYS A 395 -15.16 10.27 4.26
N ASP A 396 -14.66 9.13 3.79
CA ASP A 396 -15.36 7.85 3.78
C ASP A 396 -15.32 7.14 5.15
N TYR A 397 -14.27 7.38 5.95
CA TYR A 397 -14.11 6.84 7.31
C TYR A 397 -14.01 7.98 8.34
N PRO A 398 -15.12 8.74 8.56
CA PRO A 398 -15.09 9.93 9.39
C PRO A 398 -14.62 9.62 10.80
N GLY A 399 -13.65 10.41 11.25
CA GLY A 399 -13.04 10.26 12.57
C GLY A 399 -11.97 9.19 12.68
N GLN A 400 -11.73 8.33 11.69
CA GLN A 400 -10.60 7.38 11.73
C GLN A 400 -9.28 8.02 11.28
N VAL A 401 -9.29 8.86 10.24
CA VAL A 401 -8.07 9.55 9.77
C VAL A 401 -7.72 10.71 10.71
N GLN A 402 -6.59 10.60 11.39
CA GLN A 402 -6.08 11.60 12.31
C GLN A 402 -5.30 12.70 11.59
N CYS A 403 -4.30 12.29 10.80
CA CYS A 403 -3.39 13.17 10.07
C CYS A 403 -3.11 12.62 8.67
N ILE A 404 -2.91 13.52 7.71
CA ILE A 404 -2.40 13.22 6.37
C ILE A 404 -1.14 14.05 6.12
N PHE A 405 0.02 13.38 6.03
CA PHE A 405 1.30 14.00 5.76
C PHE A 405 1.76 13.65 4.34
N LEU A 406 2.01 14.68 3.52
CA LEU A 406 2.47 14.51 2.15
C LEU A 406 3.78 15.27 1.94
N ARG A 407 4.87 14.55 1.62
CA ARG A 407 6.10 15.20 1.15
C ARG A 407 5.82 15.88 -0.18
N ASN A 408 6.01 17.19 -0.22
CA ASN A 408 5.88 17.98 -1.44
C ASN A 408 7.17 17.92 -2.25
N THR A 409 7.33 16.83 -3.00
CA THR A 409 8.49 16.58 -3.86
C THR A 409 8.65 17.65 -4.94
N SER A 410 7.56 18.28 -5.40
CA SER A 410 7.65 19.40 -6.36
C SER A 410 8.32 20.65 -5.77
N ALA A 411 8.33 20.78 -4.44
CA ALA A 411 8.96 21.90 -3.73
C ALA A 411 10.41 21.60 -3.32
N THR A 412 10.79 20.34 -3.16
CA THR A 412 12.15 19.94 -2.75
C THR A 412 13.02 19.48 -3.90
N ASP A 413 12.44 18.90 -4.94
CA ASP A 413 13.17 18.17 -5.96
C ASP A 413 13.01 18.89 -7.30
N SER A 414 14.04 19.64 -7.69
CA SER A 414 13.99 20.48 -8.90
C SER A 414 13.73 19.69 -10.19
N GLY A 415 14.10 18.41 -10.23
CA GLY A 415 13.82 17.48 -11.32
C GLY A 415 12.35 17.03 -11.40
N ASN A 416 11.57 17.17 -10.33
CA ASN A 416 10.17 16.77 -10.35
C ASN A 416 9.32 17.78 -11.13
N LYS A 417 8.56 17.27 -12.11
CA LYS A 417 7.61 18.01 -12.95
C LYS A 417 6.26 17.31 -13.03
N PHE A 418 6.02 16.31 -12.18
CA PHE A 418 4.78 15.57 -12.16
C PHE A 418 3.68 16.44 -11.56
N PRO A 419 2.58 16.66 -12.29
CA PRO A 419 1.45 17.36 -11.74
C PRO A 419 0.71 16.48 -10.73
N TYR A 420 0.18 17.11 -9.69
CA TYR A 420 -0.65 16.45 -8.68
C TYR A 420 -1.91 17.27 -8.44
N ASN A 421 -3.01 16.58 -8.15
CA ASN A 421 -4.31 17.21 -7.93
C ASN A 421 -4.61 17.27 -6.42
N THR A 422 -4.90 18.48 -5.91
CA THR A 422 -5.22 18.71 -4.50
C THR A 422 -6.71 18.93 -4.22
N GLU A 423 -7.59 18.78 -5.21
CA GLU A 423 -9.05 18.95 -5.09
C GLU A 423 -9.67 18.05 -4.01
N GLY A 424 -9.15 16.82 -3.85
CA GLY A 424 -9.61 15.89 -2.82
C GLY A 424 -9.53 16.48 -1.40
N PHE A 425 -8.55 17.36 -1.15
CA PHE A 425 -8.34 18.01 0.15
C PHE A 425 -9.32 19.14 0.44
N LYS A 426 -10.14 19.54 -0.54
CA LYS A 426 -11.19 20.53 -0.31
C LYS A 426 -12.12 20.04 0.78
N ASP A 427 -12.45 20.96 1.69
CA ASP A 427 -13.32 20.75 2.86
C ASP A 427 -12.73 19.85 3.97
N ILE A 428 -11.45 19.45 3.85
CA ILE A 428 -10.71 18.86 4.97
C ILE A 428 -10.13 20.01 5.81
N PRO A 429 -10.31 20.04 7.14
CA PRO A 429 -9.69 21.06 7.98
C PRO A 429 -8.18 21.04 7.85
N GLN A 430 -7.56 22.23 7.73
CA GLN A 430 -6.10 22.35 7.56
C GLN A 430 -5.31 21.65 8.68
N ASN A 431 -5.86 21.56 9.90
CA ASN A 431 -5.20 20.88 11.01
C ASN A 431 -5.09 19.36 10.83
N ASN A 432 -5.79 18.76 9.86
CA ASN A 432 -5.76 17.31 9.59
C ASN A 432 -4.79 16.91 8.46
N TYR A 433 -4.18 17.87 7.76
CA TYR A 433 -3.19 17.54 6.73
C TYR A 433 -2.06 18.57 6.65
N MET A 434 -0.90 18.13 6.16
CA MET A 434 0.21 19.01 5.87
C MET A 434 1.02 18.52 4.67
N PHE A 435 1.22 19.41 3.71
CA PHE A 435 2.23 19.25 2.67
C PHE A 435 3.55 19.76 3.22
N PHE A 436 4.44 18.85 3.58
CA PHE A 436 5.71 19.16 4.22
C PHE A 436 6.86 19.04 3.23
N ARG A 437 8.01 19.66 3.51
CA ARG A 437 9.14 19.70 2.58
C ARG A 437 10.27 18.80 3.03
N VAL A 438 10.65 18.88 4.30
CA VAL A 438 11.73 18.07 4.88
C VAL A 438 11.22 17.31 6.11
N PRO A 439 11.82 16.18 6.52
CA PRO A 439 11.33 15.40 7.65
C PRO A 439 11.23 16.21 8.95
N ASP A 440 12.12 17.20 9.15
CA ASP A 440 12.11 18.08 10.31
C ASP A 440 10.83 18.91 10.46
N ASP A 441 10.09 19.14 9.38
CA ASP A 441 8.78 19.81 9.41
C ASP A 441 7.73 19.01 10.23
N LEU A 442 7.94 17.68 10.37
CA LEU A 442 7.08 16.78 11.13
C LEU A 442 7.41 16.76 12.64
N THR A 443 8.44 17.49 13.06
CA THR A 443 8.82 17.55 14.48
C THR A 443 7.89 18.45 15.28
N ASN A 444 7.73 18.16 16.57
CA ASN A 444 6.93 18.96 17.51
C ASN A 444 5.43 19.07 17.16
N LEU A 445 4.91 18.16 16.35
CA LEU A 445 3.48 18.03 16.10
C LEU A 445 2.81 17.15 17.16
N ASP A 446 1.65 17.57 17.65
CA ASP A 446 0.80 16.73 18.48
C ASP A 446 -0.17 15.93 17.60
N ILE A 447 0.38 14.90 16.96
CA ILE A 447 -0.38 14.05 16.02
C ILE A 447 -1.46 13.25 16.73
N VAL A 448 -1.31 12.96 18.03
CA VAL A 448 -2.27 12.19 18.82
C VAL A 448 -3.55 13.00 19.05
N ASN A 449 -3.43 14.30 19.29
CA ASN A 449 -4.59 15.20 19.45
C ASN A 449 -5.02 15.89 18.15
N GLY A 450 -4.50 15.45 17.00
CA GLY A 450 -4.90 15.98 15.69
C GLY A 450 -4.38 17.35 15.34
N GLN A 451 -3.28 17.77 15.94
CA GLN A 451 -2.55 18.97 15.55
C GLN A 451 -1.49 18.60 14.51
N CYS A 452 -1.95 18.28 13.31
CA CYS A 452 -1.11 17.77 12.23
C CYS A 452 -0.55 18.87 11.32
N TYR A 453 -0.63 20.14 11.75
CA TYR A 453 -0.24 21.27 10.91
C TYR A 453 0.70 22.21 11.65
N ASN A 454 1.88 22.42 11.06
CA ASN A 454 2.80 23.45 11.46
C ASN A 454 2.61 24.71 10.58
N ALA A 455 2.07 25.77 11.17
CA ALA A 455 1.73 27.01 10.46
C ALA A 455 2.95 27.75 9.86
N THR A 456 4.18 27.42 10.27
CA THR A 456 5.39 28.00 9.69
C THR A 456 5.73 27.41 8.32
N ILE A 457 5.16 26.25 7.98
CA ILE A 457 5.45 25.52 6.74
C ILE A 457 4.51 25.99 5.63
N PRO A 458 5.02 26.63 4.56
CA PRO A 458 4.17 27.20 3.53
C PRO A 458 3.35 26.12 2.80
N GLN A 459 2.03 26.21 2.93
CA GLN A 459 1.08 25.39 2.18
C GLN A 459 0.72 26.11 0.88
N ASN A 460 0.86 25.43 -0.26
CA ASN A 460 0.44 25.96 -1.56
C ASN A 460 -0.66 25.07 -2.15
N VAL A 461 -1.76 24.91 -1.41
CA VAL A 461 -2.87 24.02 -1.81
C VAL A 461 -3.91 24.84 -2.56
N THR A 462 -4.07 24.55 -3.85
CA THR A 462 -4.97 25.30 -4.74
C THR A 462 -6.35 24.65 -4.92
N PHE A 463 -6.52 23.43 -4.39
CA PHE A 463 -7.67 22.56 -4.63
C PHE A 463 -7.92 22.28 -6.12
N LYS A 464 -6.83 22.24 -6.89
CA LYS A 464 -6.77 21.99 -8.33
C LYS A 464 -5.50 21.19 -8.65
N THR A 465 -5.35 20.81 -9.92
CA THR A 465 -4.07 20.32 -10.43
C THR A 465 -3.00 21.41 -10.36
N GLN A 466 -1.87 21.08 -9.75
CA GLN A 466 -0.72 21.96 -9.53
C GLN A 466 0.59 21.21 -9.76
N GLY A 467 1.72 21.91 -9.76
CA GLY A 467 3.02 21.32 -10.10
C GLY A 467 3.26 21.13 -11.61
N LEU A 468 2.52 21.86 -12.47
CA LEU A 468 2.74 21.79 -13.92
C LEU A 468 4.11 22.38 -14.31
N PRO A 469 4.67 21.94 -15.45
CA PRO A 469 5.89 22.53 -16.00
C PRO A 469 5.82 24.05 -16.09
N PHE A 470 6.95 24.72 -15.82
CA PHE A 470 7.10 26.18 -15.85
C PHE A 470 6.18 26.97 -14.89
N GLY A 471 5.62 26.31 -13.86
CA GLY A 471 4.81 26.98 -12.83
C GLY A 471 3.41 27.38 -13.29
N LEU A 472 2.97 26.88 -14.46
CA LEU A 472 1.58 27.00 -14.89
C LEU A 472 0.67 26.37 -13.81
N GLY A 473 -0.42 27.02 -13.44
CA GLY A 473 -1.35 26.49 -12.42
C GLY A 473 -0.94 26.70 -10.95
N ASN A 474 0.23 27.25 -10.64
CA ASN A 474 0.53 27.73 -9.28
C ASN A 474 -0.17 29.07 -9.06
N ALA A 475 -1.12 29.15 -8.13
CA ALA A 475 -1.87 30.36 -7.87
C ALA A 475 -1.02 31.39 -7.08
N ALA A 476 -0.26 32.20 -7.82
CA ALA A 476 0.14 33.56 -7.44
C ALA A 476 0.49 34.35 -8.72
N GLY A 477 -0.46 35.13 -9.22
CA GLY A 477 -0.23 36.16 -10.27
C GLY A 477 0.17 35.63 -11.66
N SER A 478 -0.73 34.99 -12.39
CA SER A 478 -0.48 34.65 -13.79
C SER A 478 -0.69 35.87 -14.70
N LEU A 479 0.41 36.43 -15.22
CA LEU A 479 0.40 37.11 -16.51
C LEU A 479 -0.20 36.15 -17.55
N ALA A 480 -1.18 36.62 -18.32
CA ALA A 480 -1.79 35.84 -19.39
C ALA A 480 -0.72 35.34 -20.38
N PRO A 481 -0.79 34.08 -20.86
CA PRO A 481 0.16 33.58 -21.84
C PRO A 481 0.01 34.33 -23.17
N PRO A 482 1.09 34.55 -23.93
CA PRO A 482 0.99 35.14 -25.26
C PRO A 482 0.11 34.26 -26.16
N SER A 483 -0.75 34.90 -26.95
CA SER A 483 -1.78 34.29 -27.82
C SER A 483 -1.24 33.41 -28.97
N THR A 484 0.02 33.00 -28.94
CA THR A 484 0.68 32.23 -30.02
C THR A 484 0.70 30.72 -29.77
N TRP A 485 0.31 30.23 -28.59
CA TRP A 485 0.36 28.79 -28.27
C TRP A 485 -0.89 27.99 -28.66
N ALA A 486 -2.03 28.64 -28.95
CA ALA A 486 -3.22 27.95 -29.45
C ALA A 486 -3.01 27.30 -30.83
N VAL A 487 -1.95 27.68 -31.55
CA VAL A 487 -1.61 27.11 -32.87
C VAL A 487 -0.68 25.89 -32.75
N ALA A 488 0.13 25.79 -31.69
CA ALA A 488 1.07 24.67 -31.51
C ALA A 488 0.38 23.37 -31.07
N VAL A 489 -0.69 23.47 -30.27
CA VAL A 489 -1.48 22.31 -29.82
C VAL A 489 -2.31 21.70 -30.96
N VAL A 490 -2.71 22.50 -31.95
CA VAL A 490 -3.45 22.01 -33.13
C VAL A 490 -2.52 21.37 -34.17
N MET A 491 -1.27 21.83 -34.29
CA MET A 491 -0.31 21.29 -35.26
C MET A 491 0.29 19.94 -34.86
N PHE A 492 0.35 19.61 -33.55
CA PHE A 492 0.83 18.29 -33.10
C PHE A 492 -0.23 17.19 -33.25
N GLY A 493 -1.52 17.55 -33.35
CA GLY A 493 -2.63 16.61 -33.55
C GLY A 493 -2.89 16.23 -35.01
N MET A 494 -2.34 16.95 -35.99
CA MET A 494 -2.61 16.69 -37.42
C MET A 494 -1.50 15.94 -38.17
N SER A 495 -0.32 15.74 -37.57
CA SER A 495 0.77 14.94 -38.17
C SER A 495 0.67 13.44 -37.87
N LEU A 496 -0.23 13.00 -36.98
CA LEU A 496 -0.45 11.58 -36.66
C LEU A 496 -1.53 10.91 -37.51
N ALA A 497 -2.16 11.62 -38.46
CA ALA A 497 -3.19 11.08 -39.35
C ALA A 497 -2.69 10.86 -40.80
N ALA A 498 -1.38 10.96 -41.05
CA ALA A 498 -0.79 10.76 -42.39
C ALA A 498 0.24 9.62 -42.46
N LEU A 499 0.33 8.78 -41.43
CA LEU A 499 1.16 7.56 -41.39
C LEU A 499 0.50 6.50 -40.51
N LEU A 500 -0.70 6.08 -40.91
CA LEU A 500 -1.30 4.77 -40.67
C LEU A 500 -2.14 4.40 -41.89
#